data_AF-A0A1A8HGR8-F1
#
_entry.id   AF-A0A1A8HGR8-F1
#
_cell.length_a   1.000
_cell.length_b   1.000
_cell.length_c   1.000
_cell.angle_alpha   90.00
_cell.angle_beta   90.00
_cell.angle_gamma   90.00
#
_symmetry.space_group_name_H-M   'P 1'
#
loop_
_entity.id
_entity.type
_entity.pdbx_description
1 polymer ?
#
loop_
_entity_poly.entity_id
_entity_poly.type
_entity_poly.pdbx_seq_one_letter_code
_entity_poly.pdbx_strand_id
1 'polypeptide(L)'
;LKKFPDTRLGKLLACDSEEDILQVCDDYDVQQREFYFDRNPGLFPYVLHFYQTGKLHVMEELCVFSFSQEIEYWGINEFFLDTCCSYRYHDRKLESSRHRSWDDESG
;
A
#
# COMPACT_ATOMS: atom_id res chain seq x y z
N LEU A 1 -4.62 13.30 0.86
CA LEU A 1 -4.85 12.91 -0.55
C LEU A 1 -4.16 13.86 -1.54
N LYS A 2 -4.54 15.14 -1.65
CA LYS A 2 -3.90 16.11 -2.59
C LYS A 2 -2.37 16.24 -2.50
N LYS A 3 -1.77 15.93 -1.34
CA LYS A 3 -0.32 15.95 -1.12
C LYS A 3 0.43 14.87 -1.92
N PHE A 4 -0.25 13.80 -2.32
CA PHE A 4 0.31 12.64 -2.98
C PHE A 4 -0.59 12.26 -4.17
N PRO A 5 -0.53 13.00 -5.29
CA PRO A 5 -1.43 12.79 -6.43
C PRO A 5 -1.18 11.47 -7.16
N ASP A 6 0.05 10.95 -7.12
CA ASP A 6 0.44 9.74 -7.85
C ASP A 6 0.03 8.43 -7.16
N THR A 7 -0.42 8.51 -5.91
CA THR A 7 -0.93 7.35 -5.17
C THR A 7 -2.35 7.00 -5.63
N ARG A 8 -2.81 5.77 -5.36
CA ARG A 8 -4.14 5.31 -5.78
C ARG A 8 -5.27 6.21 -5.28
N LEU A 9 -5.27 6.59 -3.99
CA LEU A 9 -6.26 7.53 -3.46
C LEU A 9 -6.04 8.99 -3.93
N GLY A 10 -4.82 9.33 -4.35
CA GLY A 10 -4.53 10.61 -4.98
C GLY A 10 -5.19 10.71 -6.35
N LYS A 11 -5.04 9.65 -7.17
CA LYS A 11 -5.63 9.52 -8.51
C LYS A 11 -7.15 9.61 -8.50
N LEU A 12 -7.81 9.06 -7.48
CA LEU A 12 -9.27 9.20 -7.34
C LEU A 12 -9.75 10.65 -7.32
N LEU A 13 -8.93 11.61 -6.87
CA LEU A 13 -9.30 13.03 -6.89
C LEU A 13 -9.28 13.66 -8.29
N ALA A 14 -8.66 12.99 -9.26
CA ALA A 14 -8.55 13.43 -10.65
C ALA A 14 -9.47 12.64 -11.59
N CYS A 15 -10.26 11.70 -11.08
CA CYS A 15 -11.25 10.98 -11.87
C CYS A 15 -12.46 11.89 -12.13
N ASP A 16 -12.86 11.99 -13.40
CA ASP A 16 -14.00 12.82 -13.83
C ASP A 16 -15.20 11.97 -14.29
N SER A 17 -15.03 10.64 -14.39
CA SER A 17 -16.07 9.69 -14.79
C SER A 17 -16.05 8.42 -13.94
N GLU A 18 -17.16 7.67 -13.96
CA GLU A 18 -17.24 6.33 -13.36
C GLU A 18 -16.23 5.35 -13.98
N GLU A 19 -16.00 5.45 -15.28
CA GLU A 19 -14.98 4.65 -15.98
C GLU A 19 -13.58 4.92 -15.42
N ASP A 20 -13.22 6.18 -15.18
CA ASP A 20 -11.93 6.54 -14.57
C ASP A 20 -11.82 6.00 -13.14
N ILE A 21 -12.91 6.04 -12.36
CA ILE A 21 -12.95 5.52 -11.00
C ILE A 21 -12.68 4.01 -10.99
N LEU A 22 -13.32 3.26 -11.88
CA LEU A 22 -13.16 1.81 -12.00
C LEU A 22 -11.78 1.37 -12.52
N GLN A 23 -10.96 2.27 -13.05
CA GLN A 23 -9.53 1.99 -13.29
C GLN A 23 -8.68 2.03 -12.01
N VAL A 24 -9.24 2.59 -10.92
CA VAL A 24 -8.50 2.92 -9.69
C VAL A 24 -9.00 2.12 -8.48
N CYS A 25 -10.27 1.74 -8.42
CA CYS A 25 -10.85 0.88 -7.39
C CYS A 25 -11.53 -0.35 -7.99
N ASP A 26 -11.87 -1.32 -7.13
CA ASP A 26 -12.40 -2.62 -7.58
C ASP A 26 -13.92 -2.57 -7.80
N ASP A 27 -14.63 -1.69 -7.09
CA ASP A 27 -16.05 -1.40 -7.31
C ASP A 27 -16.39 0.03 -6.85
N TYR A 28 -17.47 0.61 -7.38
CA TYR A 28 -17.94 1.96 -7.04
C TYR A 28 -19.47 2.03 -7.00
N ASP A 29 -20.03 2.34 -5.82
CA ASP A 29 -21.45 2.65 -5.69
C ASP A 29 -21.67 4.14 -5.99
N VAL A 30 -22.22 4.43 -7.16
CA VAL A 30 -22.55 5.80 -7.60
C VAL A 30 -23.60 6.46 -6.70
N GLN A 31 -24.56 5.70 -6.17
CA GLN A 31 -25.64 6.21 -5.34
C GLN A 31 -25.14 6.63 -3.97
N GLN A 32 -24.30 5.81 -3.34
CA GLN A 32 -23.70 6.10 -2.02
C GLN A 32 -22.39 6.89 -2.11
N ARG A 33 -21.81 7.00 -3.31
CA ARG A 33 -20.47 7.58 -3.55
C ARG A 33 -19.39 6.86 -2.76
N GLU A 34 -19.49 5.53 -2.72
CA GLU A 34 -18.59 4.65 -1.97
C GLU A 34 -17.63 3.92 -2.90
N PHE A 35 -16.35 3.91 -2.54
CA PHE A 35 -15.29 3.24 -3.27
C PHE A 35 -14.90 1.96 -2.54
N TYR A 36 -14.83 0.85 -3.28
CA TYR A 36 -14.52 -0.45 -2.73
C TYR A 36 -13.16 -0.94 -3.25
N PHE A 37 -12.39 -1.53 -2.34
CA PHE A 37 -11.06 -2.07 -2.63
C PHE A 37 -10.98 -3.48 -2.03
N ASP A 38 -10.68 -4.48 -2.84
CA ASP A 38 -10.55 -5.89 -2.42
C ASP A 38 -9.16 -6.13 -1.82
N ARG A 39 -8.90 -5.41 -0.72
CA ARG A 39 -7.63 -5.38 0.00
C ARG A 39 -7.80 -5.73 1.46
N ASN A 40 -6.69 -6.00 2.14
CA ASN A 40 -6.72 -6.34 3.55
C ASN A 40 -7.09 -5.11 4.40
N PRO A 41 -8.28 -5.06 5.04
CA PRO A 41 -8.70 -3.91 5.82
C PRO A 41 -7.80 -3.68 7.05
N GLY A 42 -7.11 -4.71 7.55
CA GLY A 42 -6.16 -4.60 8.66
C GLY A 42 -4.90 -3.81 8.33
N LEU A 43 -4.57 -3.65 7.04
CA LEU A 43 -3.40 -2.87 6.59
C LEU A 43 -3.76 -1.44 6.18
N PHE A 44 -5.04 -1.16 5.92
CA PHE A 44 -5.48 0.18 5.53
C PHE A 44 -5.17 1.31 6.54
N PRO A 45 -5.18 1.08 7.88
CA PRO A 45 -4.79 2.11 8.84
C PRO A 45 -3.39 2.70 8.60
N TYR A 46 -2.44 1.90 8.12
CA TYR A 46 -1.07 2.35 7.81
C TYR A 46 -1.04 3.28 6.60
N VAL A 47 -1.83 2.94 5.59
CA VAL A 47 -2.03 3.73 4.37
C VAL A 47 -2.68 5.06 4.73
N LEU A 48 -3.74 5.03 5.55
CA LEU A 48 -4.42 6.24 6.01
C LEU A 48 -3.49 7.14 6.83
N HIS A 49 -2.71 6.55 7.74
CA HIS A 49 -1.74 7.28 8.54
C HIS A 49 -0.70 7.99 7.66
N PHE A 50 -0.20 7.32 6.61
CA PHE A 50 0.68 7.95 5.63
C PHE A 50 0.06 9.21 5.00
N TYR A 51 -1.22 9.21 4.61
CA TYR A 51 -1.85 10.41 4.07
C TYR A 51 -2.02 11.55 5.08
N GLN A 52 -2.04 11.24 6.38
CA GLN A 52 -2.15 12.22 7.46
C GLN A 52 -0.77 12.84 7.79
N THR A 53 0.26 12.01 7.91
CA THR A 53 1.59 12.43 8.40
C THR A 53 2.63 12.65 7.30
N GLY A 54 2.44 12.04 6.14
CA GLY A 54 3.44 11.94 5.07
C GLY A 54 4.55 10.94 5.35
N LYS A 55 4.41 10.12 6.40
CA LYS A 55 5.40 9.15 6.84
C LYS A 55 4.79 7.76 6.91
N LEU A 56 5.53 6.77 6.43
CA LEU A 56 5.14 5.38 6.48
C LEU A 56 5.79 4.71 7.69
N HIS A 57 4.96 4.07 8.51
CA HIS A 57 5.38 3.30 9.67
C HIS A 57 4.92 1.86 9.53
N VAL A 58 5.72 0.93 10.04
CA VAL A 58 5.47 -0.52 9.95
C VAL A 58 5.64 -1.13 11.34
N MET A 59 4.65 -1.90 11.78
CA MET A 59 4.75 -2.66 13.03
C MET A 59 5.63 -3.90 12.87
N GLU A 60 6.12 -4.41 13.99
CA GLU A 60 7.06 -5.53 14.01
C GLU A 60 6.38 -6.87 13.69
N GLU A 61 5.11 -7.02 14.07
CA GLU A 61 4.34 -8.25 13.94
C GLU A 61 3.75 -8.42 12.53
N LEU A 62 3.81 -7.38 11.69
CA LEU A 62 3.32 -7.45 10.33
C LEU A 62 4.26 -8.26 9.43
N CYS A 63 3.65 -9.13 8.61
CA CYS A 63 4.33 -9.77 7.50
C CYS A 63 4.87 -8.71 6.53
N VAL A 64 6.19 -8.62 6.42
CA VAL A 64 6.88 -7.63 5.56
C VAL A 64 6.48 -7.76 4.10
N PHE A 65 6.25 -8.99 3.63
CA PHE A 65 5.84 -9.26 2.26
C PHE A 65 4.42 -8.73 1.99
N SER A 66 3.45 -9.10 2.81
CA SER A 66 2.08 -8.62 2.67
C SER A 66 1.98 -7.10 2.77
N PHE A 67 2.74 -6.49 3.67
CA PHE A 67 2.81 -5.03 3.78
C PHE A 67 3.43 -4.39 2.52
N SER A 68 4.50 -4.97 1.97
CA SER A 68 5.14 -4.48 0.75
C SER A 68 4.19 -4.46 -0.45
N GLN A 69 3.41 -5.54 -0.64
CA GLN A 69 2.38 -5.62 -1.68
C GLN A 69 1.26 -4.61 -1.47
N GLU A 70 0.93 -4.33 -0.20
CA GLU A 70 -0.11 -3.36 0.14
C GLU A 70 0.33 -1.94 -0.24
N ILE A 71 1.50 -1.50 0.19
CA ILE A 71 1.98 -0.14 -0.13
C ILE A 71 2.22 0.03 -1.64
N GLU A 72 2.64 -1.03 -2.33
CA GLU A 72 2.73 -1.06 -3.79
C GLU A 72 1.35 -0.89 -4.45
N TYR A 73 0.34 -1.63 -3.99
CA TYR A 73 -1.04 -1.47 -4.48
C TYR A 73 -1.54 -0.03 -4.33
N TRP A 74 -1.29 0.60 -3.19
CA TRP A 74 -1.67 1.99 -2.93
C TRP A 74 -0.79 3.03 -3.65
N GLY A 75 0.27 2.60 -4.33
CA GLY A 75 1.22 3.48 -5.02
C GLY A 75 2.09 4.31 -4.07
N ILE A 76 2.30 3.84 -2.84
CA ILE A 76 3.13 4.51 -1.83
C ILE A 76 4.54 3.95 -1.91
N ASN A 77 5.50 4.82 -2.22
CA ASN A 77 6.90 4.43 -2.31
C ASN A 77 7.50 4.16 -0.92
N GLU A 78 8.29 3.09 -0.79
CA GLU A 78 8.99 2.76 0.45
C GLU A 78 10.01 3.82 0.91
N PHE A 79 10.41 4.76 0.05
CA PHE A 79 11.20 5.94 0.44
C PHE A 79 10.49 6.83 1.49
N PHE A 80 9.18 6.70 1.64
CA PHE A 80 8.44 7.40 2.70
C PHE A 80 8.53 6.70 4.06
N LEU A 81 9.22 5.56 4.18
CA LEU A 81 9.48 4.93 5.47
C LEU A 81 10.25 5.87 6.38
N ASP A 82 9.71 6.09 7.58
CA ASP A 82 10.44 6.82 8.59
C ASP A 82 11.67 6.02 9.07
N THR A 83 12.70 6.74 9.48
CA THR A 83 13.93 6.20 10.08
C THR A 83 13.68 5.15 11.18
N CYS A 84 12.61 5.29 11.97
CA CYS A 84 12.29 4.32 13.02
C CYS A 84 11.90 2.93 12.48
N CYS A 85 11.43 2.83 11.24
CA CYS A 85 10.95 1.59 10.62
C CYS A 85 11.85 1.11 9.48
N SER A 86 12.54 2.02 8.78
CA SER A 86 13.25 1.75 7.53
C SER A 86 14.25 0.59 7.64
N TYR A 87 15.20 0.66 8.59
CA TYR A 87 16.23 -0.39 8.74
C TYR A 87 15.63 -1.78 8.93
N ARG A 88 14.69 -1.91 9.88
CA ARG A 88 14.05 -3.19 10.21
C ARG A 88 13.15 -3.71 9.10
N TYR A 89 12.54 -2.83 8.32
CA TYR A 89 11.73 -3.22 7.18
C TYR A 89 12.61 -3.81 6.06
N HIS A 90 13.70 -3.12 5.69
CA HIS A 90 14.60 -3.59 4.63
C HIS A 90 15.30 -4.90 5.00
N ASP A 91 15.72 -5.05 6.26
CA ASP A 91 16.32 -6.28 6.78
C ASP A 91 15.38 -7.47 6.64
N ARG A 92 14.14 -7.36 7.16
CA ARG A 92 13.11 -8.40 7.02
C ARG A 92 12.76 -8.70 5.55
N LYS A 93 12.75 -7.68 4.69
CA LYS A 93 12.46 -7.84 3.26
C LYS A 93 13.55 -8.67 2.58
N LEU A 94 14.82 -8.41 2.89
CA LEU A 94 15.96 -9.18 2.37
C LEU A 94 15.94 -10.63 2.86
N GLU A 95 15.63 -10.86 4.14
CA GLU A 95 15.48 -12.21 4.69
C GLU A 95 14.35 -13.00 4.00
N SER A 96 13.20 -12.35 3.80
CA SER A 96 12.06 -12.95 3.09
C SER A 96 12.39 -13.28 1.64
N SER A 97 13.10 -12.40 0.94
CA SER A 97 13.58 -12.66 -0.43
C SER A 97 14.58 -13.80 -0.50
N ARG A 98 15.47 -13.91 0.49
CA ARG A 98 16.40 -15.05 0.59
C ARG A 98 15.63 -16.35 0.74
N HIS A 99 14.70 -16.43 1.70
CA HIS A 99 13.94 -17.66 1.96
C HIS A 99 13.26 -18.20 0.70
N ARG A 100 12.65 -17.32 -0.11
CA ARG A 100 12.06 -17.69 -1.41
C ARG A 100 13.05 -18.26 -2.40
N SER A 101 14.26 -17.70 -2.48
CA SER A 101 15.31 -18.22 -3.36
C SER A 101 15.67 -19.66 -3.02
N TRP A 102 15.73 -20.01 -1.73
CA TRP A 102 16.00 -21.39 -1.29
C TRP A 102 14.84 -22.33 -1.61
N ASP A 103 13.60 -21.88 -1.45
CA ASP A 103 12.41 -22.67 -1.77
C ASP A 103 12.32 -22.95 -3.28
N ASP A 104 12.64 -21.96 -4.13
CA ASP A 104 12.64 -22.10 -5.60
C ASP A 104 13.81 -22.97 -6.11
N GLU A 105 14.99 -22.97 -5.46
CA GLU A 105 16.12 -23.83 -5.81
C GLU A 105 15.97 -25.28 -5.30
N SER A 106 15.09 -25.51 -4.33
CA SER A 106 14.86 -26.84 -3.72
C SER A 106 13.65 -27.58 -4.31
N GLY A 107 12.94 -26.97 -5.27
CA GLY A 107 11.73 -27.48 -5.92
C GLY A 107 11.96 -28.22 -7.24
#